data_AF-A2FB07-F1
#
_entry.id   AF-A2FB07-F1
#
_cell.length_a   1.000
_cell.length_b   1.000
_cell.length_c   1.000
_cell.angle_alpha   90.00
_cell.angle_beta   90.00
_cell.angle_gamma   90.00
#
_symmetry.space_group_name_H-M   'P 1'
#
loop_
_entity.id
_entity.type
_entity.pdbx_description
1 polymer ?
#
loop_
_entity_poly.entity_id
_entity_poly.type
_entity_poly.pdbx_seq_one_letter_code
_entity_poly.pdbx_strand_id
1 'polypeptide(L)'
;MLTPEDWKKTHKENEFYFTEPEQLLTIIKTLEEQNMFLIRHCQEAEETVERYREKFGKLLDQRDGHIIEMTEKFNEASENLRIHQEKNESYFGGKDFKTGVELSEKEATSLHDKIAAFYQTLEYDSSSTTDTSAMLERIEETLQGLIRDFQRIPPDIIHKKASEKDSQRREKLRLERQAETKKKENEKRMKTLREAKQPIKYRTGRPLVPRHIPKRGISKQEAEEQARMMELEEQKDKELLFGEIWD
;
A
#
# COMPACT_ATOMS: atom_id res chain seq x y z
N MET A 1 -37.36 0.10 76.46
CA MET A 1 -37.52 -0.14 77.91
C MET A 1 -37.49 -1.64 78.14
N LEU A 2 -36.80 -2.13 79.19
CA LEU A 2 -36.65 -3.57 79.48
C LEU A 2 -37.95 -4.27 79.94
N THR A 3 -38.99 -3.48 80.22
CA THR A 3 -40.35 -3.92 80.47
C THR A 3 -41.19 -3.74 79.20
N PRO A 4 -41.76 -4.82 78.61
CA PRO A 4 -42.66 -4.72 77.48
C PRO A 4 -43.87 -3.83 77.78
N GLU A 5 -44.29 -3.01 76.82
CA GLU A 5 -45.45 -2.12 77.01
C GLU A 5 -46.75 -2.90 77.25
N ASP A 6 -46.87 -4.09 76.68
CA ASP A 6 -48.04 -4.95 76.87
C ASP A 6 -48.13 -5.54 78.28
N TRP A 7 -46.99 -5.70 78.95
CA TRP A 7 -46.94 -6.10 80.36
C TRP A 7 -47.40 -4.95 81.27
N LYS A 8 -47.01 -3.71 80.95
CA LYS A 8 -47.44 -2.50 81.70
C LYS A 8 -48.93 -2.21 81.61
N LYS A 9 -49.60 -2.62 80.52
CA LYS A 9 -51.05 -2.44 80.35
C LYS A 9 -51.89 -3.37 81.23
N THR A 10 -51.31 -4.46 81.71
CA THR A 10 -52.03 -5.57 82.34
C THR A 10 -51.71 -5.75 83.83
N HIS A 11 -50.64 -5.16 84.35
CA HIS A 11 -50.15 -5.32 85.73
C HIS A 11 -50.22 -4.00 86.52
N LYS A 12 -50.48 -4.09 87.84
CA LYS A 12 -50.61 -2.91 88.73
C LYS A 12 -49.27 -2.22 88.94
N GLU A 13 -49.27 -0.91 89.19
CA GLU A 13 -48.04 -0.08 89.33
C GLU A 13 -47.02 -0.58 90.38
N ASN A 14 -47.43 -1.41 91.33
CA ASN A 14 -46.57 -1.93 92.42
C ASN A 14 -46.06 -3.36 92.20
N GLU A 15 -46.34 -3.99 91.05
CA GLU A 15 -45.84 -5.33 90.73
C GLU A 15 -44.49 -5.22 90.01
N PHE A 16 -43.50 -6.02 90.42
CA PHE A 16 -42.19 -6.03 89.77
C PHE A 16 -42.17 -7.04 88.62
N TYR A 17 -41.78 -6.59 87.43
CA TYR A 17 -41.63 -7.45 86.25
C TYR A 17 -40.53 -8.51 86.42
N PHE A 18 -39.53 -8.20 87.24
CA PHE A 18 -38.39 -9.07 87.52
C PHE A 18 -38.49 -9.58 88.94
N THR A 19 -38.57 -10.90 89.10
CA THR A 19 -38.66 -11.58 90.41
C THR A 19 -37.34 -12.22 90.80
N GLU A 20 -36.54 -12.64 89.82
CA GLU A 20 -35.21 -13.22 90.00
C GLU A 20 -34.17 -12.42 89.22
N PRO A 21 -32.95 -12.19 89.78
CA PRO A 21 -31.91 -11.41 89.12
C PRO A 21 -31.41 -12.03 87.81
N GLU A 22 -31.55 -13.36 87.64
CA GLU A 22 -31.12 -14.08 86.43
C GLU A 22 -31.99 -13.76 85.19
N GLN A 23 -33.25 -13.35 85.39
CA GLN A 23 -34.17 -12.98 84.31
C GLN A 23 -33.64 -11.76 83.53
N LEU A 24 -33.09 -10.78 84.25
CA LEU A 24 -32.53 -9.58 83.64
C LEU A 24 -31.25 -9.90 82.84
N LEU A 25 -30.38 -10.76 83.39
CA LEU A 25 -29.15 -11.19 82.71
C LEU A 25 -29.46 -11.94 81.41
N THR A 26 -30.47 -12.81 81.45
CA THR A 26 -30.91 -13.56 80.26
C THR A 26 -31.45 -12.61 79.18
N ILE A 27 -32.30 -11.65 79.55
CA ILE A 27 -32.84 -10.66 78.61
C ILE A 27 -31.74 -9.78 78.01
N ILE A 28 -30.79 -9.32 78.84
CA ILE A 28 -29.65 -8.53 78.36
C ILE A 28 -28.81 -9.34 77.37
N LYS A 29 -28.54 -10.62 77.67
CA LYS A 29 -27.81 -11.50 76.78
C LYS A 29 -28.54 -11.74 75.46
N THR A 30 -29.85 -11.98 75.49
CA THR A 30 -30.66 -12.12 74.26
C THR A 30 -30.68 -10.83 73.45
N LEU A 31 -30.78 -9.65 74.10
CA LEU A 31 -30.70 -8.35 73.44
C LEU A 31 -29.31 -8.09 72.85
N GLU A 32 -28.24 -8.51 73.53
CA GLU A 32 -26.87 -8.45 73.03
C GLU A 32 -26.72 -9.33 71.79
N GLU A 33 -27.18 -10.58 71.84
CA GLU A 33 -27.17 -11.51 70.70
C GLU A 33 -27.96 -10.94 69.51
N GLN A 34 -29.13 -10.36 69.74
CA GLN A 34 -29.96 -9.70 68.71
C GLN A 34 -29.29 -8.46 68.14
N ASN A 35 -28.72 -7.60 68.98
CA ASN A 35 -27.98 -6.42 68.52
C ASN A 35 -26.77 -6.83 67.67
N MET A 36 -26.03 -7.86 68.10
CA MET A 36 -24.90 -8.40 67.34
C MET A 36 -25.34 -9.08 66.04
N PHE A 37 -26.53 -9.65 65.98
CA PHE A 37 -27.12 -10.16 64.74
C PHE A 37 -27.49 -9.01 63.79
N LEU A 38 -28.15 -7.96 64.29
CA LEU A 38 -28.50 -6.78 63.50
C LEU A 38 -27.27 -6.06 62.96
N ILE A 39 -26.23 -5.86 63.78
CA ILE A 39 -24.98 -5.23 63.36
C ILE A 39 -24.34 -6.01 62.20
N ARG A 40 -24.26 -7.34 62.32
CA ARG A 40 -23.71 -8.19 61.25
C ARG A 40 -24.53 -8.10 59.96
N HIS A 41 -25.85 -8.14 60.06
CA HIS A 41 -26.71 -7.99 58.89
C HIS A 41 -26.62 -6.62 58.24
N CYS A 42 -26.54 -5.55 59.04
CA CYS A 42 -26.31 -4.21 58.52
C CYS A 42 -24.96 -4.12 57.81
N GLN A 43 -23.90 -4.69 58.38
CA GLN A 43 -22.58 -4.73 57.74
C GLN A 43 -22.57 -5.53 56.44
N GLU A 44 -23.24 -6.68 56.40
CA GLU A 44 -23.38 -7.48 55.17
C GLU A 44 -24.20 -6.74 54.10
N ALA A 45 -25.29 -6.07 54.51
CA ALA A 45 -26.08 -5.23 53.62
C ALA A 45 -25.27 -4.02 53.09
N GLU A 46 -24.48 -3.37 53.94
CA GLU A 46 -23.57 -2.30 53.54
C GLU A 46 -22.51 -2.79 52.55
N GLU A 47 -21.88 -3.93 52.84
CA GLU A 47 -20.87 -4.51 51.95
C GLU A 47 -21.47 -4.90 50.58
N THR A 48 -22.67 -5.48 50.57
CA THR A 48 -23.35 -5.82 49.32
C THR A 48 -23.70 -4.56 48.51
N VAL A 49 -24.21 -3.51 49.14
CA VAL A 49 -24.46 -2.21 48.50
C VAL A 49 -23.17 -1.63 47.92
N GLU A 50 -22.06 -1.67 48.67
CA GLU A 50 -20.79 -1.13 48.22
C GLU A 50 -20.22 -1.91 47.02
N ARG A 51 -20.31 -3.25 47.05
CA ARG A 51 -19.96 -4.10 45.89
C ARG A 51 -20.78 -3.75 44.65
N TYR A 52 -22.08 -3.49 44.81
CA TYR A 52 -22.91 -3.06 43.68
C TYR A 52 -22.53 -1.67 43.17
N ARG A 53 -22.27 -0.72 44.07
CA ARG A 53 -21.79 0.62 43.69
C ARG A 53 -20.50 0.56 42.88
N GLU A 54 -19.52 -0.23 43.31
CA GLU A 54 -18.27 -0.41 42.59
C GLU A 54 -18.49 -1.02 41.20
N LYS A 55 -19.34 -2.06 41.11
CA LYS A 55 -19.72 -2.68 39.81
C LYS A 55 -20.40 -1.68 38.89
N PHE A 56 -21.33 -0.87 39.41
CA PHE A 56 -22.01 0.17 38.64
C PHE A 56 -21.04 1.26 38.19
N GLY A 57 -20.10 1.67 39.05
CA GLY A 57 -19.04 2.63 38.68
C GLY A 57 -18.20 2.12 37.52
N LYS A 58 -17.69 0.88 37.62
CA LYS A 58 -16.92 0.25 36.53
C LYS A 58 -17.71 0.15 35.23
N LEU A 59 -19.01 -0.15 35.31
CA LEU A 59 -19.88 -0.25 34.13
C LEU A 59 -20.10 1.13 33.48
N LEU A 60 -20.24 2.18 34.29
CA LEU A 60 -20.34 3.56 33.78
C LEU A 60 -19.04 4.00 33.10
N ASP A 61 -17.89 3.74 33.72
CA ASP A 61 -16.59 4.07 33.12
C ASP A 61 -16.38 3.34 31.78
N GLN A 62 -16.74 2.06 31.71
CA GLN A 62 -16.69 1.28 30.47
C GLN A 62 -17.64 1.82 29.40
N ARG A 63 -18.86 2.18 29.78
CA ARG A 63 -19.84 2.77 28.87
C ARG A 63 -19.33 4.10 28.32
N ASP A 64 -18.79 4.96 29.18
CA ASP A 64 -18.29 6.28 28.80
C ASP A 64 -17.08 6.16 27.87
N GLY A 65 -16.17 5.22 28.15
CA GLY A 65 -15.09 4.86 27.22
C GLY A 65 -15.62 4.40 25.86
N HIS A 66 -16.62 3.52 25.83
CA HIS A 66 -17.20 3.04 24.58
C HIS A 66 -17.90 4.15 23.77
N ILE A 67 -18.58 5.08 24.44
CA ILE A 67 -19.21 6.24 23.79
C ILE A 67 -18.16 7.14 23.14
N ILE A 68 -17.03 7.38 23.83
CA ILE A 68 -15.91 8.16 23.29
C ILE A 68 -15.35 7.48 22.03
N GLU A 69 -15.00 6.18 22.12
CA GLU A 69 -14.49 5.41 20.98
C GLU A 69 -15.46 5.40 19.79
N MET A 70 -16.76 5.25 20.04
CA MET A 70 -17.78 5.24 18.99
C MET A 70 -17.90 6.63 18.34
N THR A 71 -17.81 7.70 19.14
CA THR A 71 -17.86 9.08 18.63
C THR A 71 -16.63 9.40 17.79
N GLU A 72 -15.45 8.95 18.20
CA GLU A 72 -14.21 9.08 17.42
C GLU A 72 -14.33 8.35 16.08
N LYS A 73 -14.74 7.08 16.09
CA LYS A 73 -14.97 6.30 14.86
C LYS A 73 -16.00 6.95 13.94
N PHE A 74 -17.07 7.51 14.50
CA PHE A 74 -18.09 8.23 13.73
C PHE A 74 -17.50 9.48 13.05
N ASN A 75 -16.69 10.26 13.77
CA ASN A 75 -16.04 11.45 13.23
C ASN A 75 -15.02 11.09 12.14
N GLU A 76 -14.21 10.05 12.35
CA GLU A 76 -13.27 9.53 11.34
C GLU A 76 -14.01 9.06 10.09
N ALA A 77 -15.08 8.28 10.24
CA ALA A 77 -15.89 7.81 9.12
C ALA A 77 -16.56 8.97 8.36
N SER A 78 -17.06 9.98 9.09
CA SER A 78 -17.69 11.17 8.50
C SER A 78 -16.68 12.01 7.71
N GLU A 79 -15.46 12.19 8.24
CA GLU A 79 -14.40 12.92 7.55
C GLU A 79 -13.90 12.16 6.32
N ASN A 80 -13.72 10.84 6.44
CA ASN A 80 -13.38 10.00 5.29
C ASN A 80 -14.45 10.09 4.20
N LEU A 81 -15.73 10.02 4.57
CA LEU A 81 -16.83 10.17 3.63
C LEU A 81 -16.79 11.54 2.95
N ARG A 82 -16.53 12.62 3.71
CA ARG A 82 -16.39 13.98 3.18
C ARG A 82 -15.26 14.07 2.17
N ILE A 83 -14.07 13.56 2.51
CA ILE A 83 -12.90 13.51 1.59
C ILE A 83 -13.23 12.71 0.34
N HIS A 84 -13.91 11.56 0.49
CA HIS A 84 -14.32 10.75 -0.64
C HIS A 84 -15.34 11.46 -1.52
N GLN A 85 -16.30 12.18 -0.94
CA GLN A 85 -17.27 13.00 -1.67
C GLN A 85 -16.58 14.15 -2.42
N GLU A 86 -15.67 14.88 -1.78
CA GLU A 86 -14.90 15.96 -2.44
C GLU A 86 -14.04 15.42 -3.60
N LYS A 87 -13.35 14.28 -3.38
CA LYS A 87 -12.61 13.59 -4.45
C LYS A 87 -13.55 13.19 -5.57
N ASN A 88 -14.70 12.61 -5.24
CA ASN A 88 -15.72 12.22 -6.20
C ASN A 88 -16.19 13.43 -7.02
N GLU A 89 -16.56 14.53 -6.37
CA GLU A 89 -16.95 15.78 -7.03
C GLU A 89 -15.84 16.32 -7.93
N SER A 90 -14.57 16.23 -7.52
CA SER A 90 -13.43 16.62 -8.37
C SER A 90 -13.29 15.74 -9.63
N TYR A 91 -13.64 14.45 -9.56
CA TYR A 91 -13.70 13.58 -10.74
C TYR A 91 -14.94 13.89 -11.60
N PHE A 92 -16.03 14.33 -10.99
CA PHE A 92 -17.33 14.54 -11.64
C PHE A 92 -17.61 15.99 -12.05
N GLY A 93 -16.62 16.89 -11.99
CA GLY A 93 -16.71 18.31 -12.37
C GLY A 93 -17.58 18.58 -13.60
N GLY A 94 -18.88 18.76 -13.38
CA GLY A 94 -19.90 19.11 -14.37
C GLY A 94 -20.18 18.11 -15.49
N LYS A 95 -19.82 16.82 -15.38
CA LYS A 95 -20.16 15.82 -16.41
C LYS A 95 -21.02 14.69 -15.87
N ASP A 96 -22.14 14.46 -16.55
CA ASP A 96 -23.06 13.37 -16.28
C ASP A 96 -22.29 12.05 -16.08
N PHE A 97 -22.68 11.33 -15.03
CA PHE A 97 -22.16 10.01 -14.72
C PHE A 97 -22.46 9.07 -15.90
N LYS A 98 -21.51 8.95 -16.82
CA LYS A 98 -21.54 7.90 -17.84
C LYS A 98 -21.15 6.61 -17.14
N THR A 99 -22.15 5.78 -16.86
CA THR A 99 -21.90 4.37 -16.57
C THR A 99 -21.04 3.85 -17.72
N GLY A 100 -19.90 3.20 -17.43
CA GLY A 100 -18.82 2.90 -18.39
C GLY A 100 -19.17 2.01 -19.60
N VAL A 101 -20.44 1.94 -19.98
CA VAL A 101 -21.03 1.12 -21.03
C VAL A 101 -21.65 1.98 -22.14
N GLU A 102 -21.89 3.28 -21.93
CA GLU A 102 -22.41 4.14 -23.00
C GLU A 102 -21.27 4.67 -23.87
N LEU A 103 -20.82 3.84 -24.82
CA LEU A 103 -20.01 4.29 -25.94
C LEU A 103 -20.75 5.43 -26.64
N SER A 104 -20.07 6.55 -26.86
CA SER A 104 -20.62 7.60 -27.71
C SER A 104 -20.91 7.02 -29.09
N GLU A 105 -21.95 7.50 -29.76
CA GLU A 105 -22.30 7.06 -31.13
C GLU A 105 -21.09 7.14 -32.09
N LYS A 106 -20.21 8.14 -31.91
CA LYS A 106 -18.94 8.27 -32.65
C LYS A 106 -17.89 7.22 -32.29
N GLU A 107 -17.85 6.80 -31.03
CA GLU A 107 -16.93 5.76 -30.56
C GLU A 107 -17.40 4.38 -31.03
N ALA A 108 -18.72 4.15 -31.03
CA ALA A 108 -19.34 2.93 -31.55
C ALA A 108 -19.07 2.75 -33.06
N THR A 109 -19.23 3.81 -33.86
CA THR A 109 -18.91 3.76 -35.30
C THR A 109 -17.42 3.57 -35.56
N SER A 110 -16.55 4.30 -34.85
CA SER A 110 -15.10 4.11 -34.98
C SER A 110 -14.65 2.69 -34.60
N LEU A 111 -15.30 2.07 -33.60
CA LEU A 111 -15.02 0.69 -33.22
C LEU A 111 -15.49 -0.29 -34.31
N HIS A 112 -16.70 -0.08 -34.86
CA HIS A 112 -17.19 -0.87 -36.00
C HIS A 112 -16.22 -0.81 -37.19
N ASP A 113 -15.74 0.37 -37.56
CA ASP A 113 -14.81 0.55 -38.68
C ASP A 113 -13.49 -0.22 -38.47
N LYS A 114 -12.96 -0.22 -37.24
CA LYS A 114 -11.74 -0.98 -36.91
C LYS A 114 -11.97 -2.49 -36.98
N ILE A 115 -13.11 -2.96 -36.48
CA ILE A 115 -13.49 -4.37 -36.55
C ILE A 115 -13.65 -4.78 -38.02
N ALA A 116 -14.32 -3.97 -38.83
CA ALA A 116 -14.50 -4.22 -40.26
C ALA A 116 -13.16 -4.24 -41.01
N ALA A 117 -12.25 -3.31 -40.72
CA ALA A 117 -10.92 -3.29 -41.32
C ALA A 117 -10.13 -4.56 -40.97
N PHE A 118 -10.15 -4.99 -39.71
CA PHE A 118 -9.48 -6.24 -39.30
C PHE A 118 -10.15 -7.47 -39.93
N TYR A 119 -11.46 -7.50 -39.99
CA TYR A 119 -12.23 -8.56 -40.64
C TYR A 119 -11.87 -8.71 -42.13
N GLN A 120 -11.63 -7.59 -42.83
CA GLN A 120 -11.11 -7.61 -44.20
C GLN A 120 -9.66 -8.11 -44.30
N THR A 121 -8.80 -7.81 -43.32
CA THR A 121 -7.42 -8.35 -43.31
C THR A 121 -7.36 -9.87 -43.17
N LEU A 122 -8.41 -10.48 -42.61
CA LEU A 122 -8.58 -11.93 -42.53
C LEU A 122 -9.22 -12.52 -43.80
N GLU A 123 -9.35 -11.74 -44.88
CA GLU A 123 -9.94 -12.12 -46.18
C GLU A 123 -11.41 -12.54 -46.11
N TYR A 124 -12.14 -12.15 -45.05
CA TYR A 124 -13.58 -12.42 -44.98
C TYR A 124 -14.38 -11.41 -45.81
N ASP A 125 -15.48 -11.89 -46.41
CA ASP A 125 -16.39 -11.05 -47.18
C ASP A 125 -17.20 -10.11 -46.28
N SER A 126 -16.73 -8.86 -46.19
CA SER A 126 -17.38 -7.79 -45.43
C SER A 126 -18.75 -7.37 -45.97
N SER A 127 -19.15 -7.84 -47.16
CA SER A 127 -20.47 -7.53 -47.74
C SER A 127 -21.61 -8.37 -47.15
N SER A 128 -21.30 -9.49 -46.50
CA SER A 128 -22.30 -10.47 -46.04
C SER A 128 -22.79 -10.26 -44.60
N THR A 129 -22.02 -9.54 -43.76
CA THR A 129 -22.33 -9.34 -42.34
C THR A 129 -22.18 -7.87 -41.99
N THR A 130 -23.30 -7.17 -41.77
CA THR A 130 -23.30 -5.77 -41.31
C THR A 130 -23.22 -5.64 -39.80
N ASP A 131 -23.47 -6.73 -39.07
CA ASP A 131 -23.49 -6.76 -37.61
C ASP A 131 -22.07 -6.90 -37.01
N THR A 132 -21.69 -6.00 -36.10
CA THR A 132 -20.41 -6.04 -35.37
C THR A 132 -20.26 -7.34 -34.58
N SER A 133 -21.34 -7.81 -33.97
CA SER A 133 -21.32 -8.98 -33.11
C SER A 133 -20.97 -10.23 -33.91
N ALA A 134 -21.61 -10.42 -35.07
CA ALA A 134 -21.32 -11.53 -35.98
C ALA A 134 -19.88 -11.51 -36.53
N MET A 135 -19.32 -10.32 -36.82
CA MET A 135 -17.91 -10.20 -37.20
C MET A 135 -16.97 -10.64 -36.07
N LEU A 136 -17.25 -10.20 -34.83
CA LEU A 136 -16.45 -10.54 -33.65
C LEU A 136 -16.50 -12.04 -33.34
N GLU A 137 -17.66 -12.67 -33.44
CA GLU A 137 -17.82 -14.11 -33.22
C GLU A 137 -16.94 -14.92 -34.18
N ARG A 138 -16.96 -14.59 -35.47
CA ARG A 138 -16.08 -15.23 -36.47
C ARG A 138 -14.60 -14.96 -36.21
N ILE A 139 -14.22 -13.74 -35.85
CA ILE A 139 -12.85 -13.42 -35.46
C ILE A 139 -12.42 -14.28 -34.27
N GLU A 140 -13.30 -14.43 -33.27
CA GLU A 140 -13.03 -15.25 -32.10
C GLU A 140 -12.86 -16.72 -32.46
N GLU A 141 -13.73 -17.29 -33.29
CA GLU A 141 -13.61 -18.68 -33.76
C GLU A 141 -12.25 -18.93 -34.43
N THR A 142 -11.79 -17.99 -35.26
CA THR A 142 -10.52 -18.11 -35.97
C THR A 142 -9.33 -18.02 -35.04
N LEU A 143 -9.38 -17.10 -34.07
CA LEU A 143 -8.37 -16.96 -33.03
C LEU A 143 -8.30 -18.21 -32.17
N GLN A 144 -9.44 -18.76 -31.76
CA GLN A 144 -9.50 -20.02 -31.02
C GLN A 144 -8.94 -21.19 -31.84
N GLY A 145 -9.22 -21.25 -33.15
CA GLY A 145 -8.64 -22.22 -34.07
C GLY A 145 -7.10 -22.13 -34.11
N LEU A 146 -6.57 -20.92 -34.32
CA LEU A 146 -5.13 -20.67 -34.34
C LEU A 146 -4.46 -21.06 -33.01
N ILE A 147 -5.09 -20.77 -31.87
CA ILE A 147 -4.57 -21.16 -30.56
C ILE A 147 -4.51 -22.69 -30.44
N ARG A 148 -5.56 -23.41 -30.86
CA ARG A 148 -5.57 -24.89 -30.86
C ARG A 148 -4.46 -25.45 -31.75
N ASP A 149 -4.23 -24.84 -32.90
CA ASP A 149 -3.15 -25.26 -33.80
C ASP A 149 -1.78 -24.97 -33.20
N PHE A 150 -1.57 -23.81 -32.56
CA PHE A 150 -0.34 -23.49 -31.84
C PHE A 150 -0.06 -24.45 -30.69
N GLN A 151 -1.09 -24.88 -29.96
CA GLN A 151 -0.94 -25.88 -28.89
C GLN A 151 -0.53 -27.26 -29.40
N ARG A 152 -0.82 -27.59 -30.67
CA ARG A 152 -0.42 -28.86 -31.29
C ARG A 152 1.04 -28.85 -31.77
N ILE A 153 1.68 -27.69 -31.86
CA ILE A 153 3.07 -27.60 -32.33
C ILE A 153 4.00 -28.17 -31.25
N PRO A 154 4.85 -29.16 -31.58
CA PRO A 154 5.76 -29.74 -30.61
C PRO A 154 6.83 -28.72 -30.15
N PRO A 155 7.22 -28.77 -28.86
CA PRO A 155 8.14 -27.79 -28.27
C PRO A 155 9.51 -27.75 -28.96
N ASP A 156 9.97 -28.88 -29.51
CA ASP A 156 11.26 -28.97 -30.21
C ASP A 156 11.34 -28.05 -31.45
N ILE A 157 10.23 -27.93 -32.20
CA ILE A 157 10.17 -27.06 -33.37
C ILE A 157 10.21 -25.59 -32.93
N ILE A 158 9.51 -25.27 -31.84
CA ILE A 158 9.49 -23.93 -31.24
C ILE A 158 10.90 -23.54 -30.79
N HIS A 159 11.61 -24.41 -30.07
CA HIS A 159 12.98 -24.17 -29.64
C HIS A 159 13.95 -23.98 -30.81
N LYS A 160 13.84 -24.81 -31.86
CA LYS A 160 14.66 -24.64 -33.07
C LYS A 160 14.40 -23.29 -33.74
N LYS A 161 13.14 -22.88 -33.91
CA LYS A 161 12.78 -21.60 -34.51
C LYS A 161 13.20 -20.40 -33.66
N ALA A 162 13.07 -20.50 -32.33
CA ALA A 162 13.55 -19.49 -31.41
C ALA A 162 15.08 -19.33 -31.48
N SER A 163 15.82 -20.45 -31.51
CA SER A 163 17.28 -20.46 -31.66
C SER A 163 17.72 -19.88 -33.02
N GLU A 164 17.00 -20.20 -34.10
CA GLU A 164 17.25 -19.65 -35.43
C GLU A 164 17.07 -18.12 -35.44
N LYS A 165 15.95 -17.63 -34.89
CA LYS A 165 15.66 -16.19 -34.80
C LYS A 165 16.67 -15.45 -33.94
N ASP A 166 17.08 -16.02 -32.80
CA ASP A 166 18.09 -15.40 -31.94
C ASP A 166 19.49 -15.44 -32.60
N SER A 167 19.80 -16.49 -33.36
CA SER A 167 21.02 -16.53 -34.18
C SER A 167 21.04 -15.42 -35.24
N GLN A 168 19.93 -15.24 -35.98
CA GLN A 168 19.80 -14.16 -36.95
C GLN A 168 19.93 -12.77 -36.30
N ARG A 169 19.34 -12.59 -35.11
CA ARG A 169 19.46 -11.33 -34.34
C ARG A 169 20.92 -11.05 -33.96
N ARG A 170 21.63 -12.05 -33.43
CA ARG A 170 23.05 -11.94 -33.07
C ARG A 170 23.92 -11.66 -34.29
N GLU A 171 23.66 -12.32 -35.40
CA GLU A 171 24.40 -12.12 -36.65
C GLU A 171 24.19 -10.70 -37.20
N LYS A 172 22.95 -10.21 -37.21
CA LYS A 172 22.65 -8.83 -37.61
C LYS A 172 23.42 -7.81 -36.75
N LEU A 173 23.41 -7.98 -35.43
CA LEU A 173 24.15 -7.11 -34.51
C LEU A 173 25.67 -7.18 -34.74
N ARG A 174 26.20 -8.38 -35.01
CA ARG A 174 27.62 -8.58 -35.32
C ARG A 174 28.01 -7.87 -36.61
N LEU A 175 27.20 -8.00 -37.66
CA LEU A 175 27.42 -7.35 -38.96
C LEU A 175 27.38 -5.83 -38.83
N GLU A 176 26.41 -5.29 -38.09
CA GLU A 176 26.28 -3.86 -37.84
C GLU A 176 27.51 -3.30 -37.10
N ARG A 177 27.95 -3.97 -36.03
CA ARG A 177 29.18 -3.58 -35.30
C ARG A 177 30.42 -3.64 -36.19
N GLN A 178 30.57 -4.69 -37.01
CA GLN A 178 31.69 -4.79 -37.96
C GLN A 178 31.63 -3.71 -39.04
N ALA A 179 30.44 -3.32 -39.50
CA ALA A 179 30.28 -2.23 -40.45
C ALA A 179 30.67 -0.89 -39.83
N GLU A 180 30.28 -0.64 -38.58
CA GLU A 180 30.68 0.57 -37.84
C GLU A 180 32.19 0.65 -37.61
N THR A 181 32.84 -0.45 -37.18
CA THR A 181 34.29 -0.45 -36.98
C THR A 181 35.03 -0.22 -38.28
N LYS A 182 34.64 -0.90 -39.37
CA LYS A 182 35.19 -0.67 -40.71
C LYS A 182 34.99 0.77 -41.18
N LYS A 183 33.84 1.38 -40.92
CA LYS A 183 33.57 2.79 -41.26
C LYS A 183 34.51 3.72 -40.48
N LYS A 184 34.63 3.54 -39.16
CA LYS A 184 35.55 4.34 -38.31
C LYS A 184 37.01 4.18 -38.74
N GLU A 185 37.45 2.96 -39.07
CA GLU A 185 38.79 2.71 -39.60
C GLU A 185 39.03 3.39 -40.95
N ASN A 186 38.05 3.33 -41.85
CA ASN A 186 38.13 3.98 -43.15
C ASN A 186 38.18 5.51 -43.00
N GLU A 187 37.38 6.10 -42.12
CA GLU A 187 37.42 7.53 -41.81
C GLU A 187 38.80 7.97 -41.29
N LYS A 188 39.38 7.19 -40.35
CA LYS A 188 40.76 7.42 -39.87
C LYS A 188 41.77 7.33 -41.02
N ARG A 189 41.70 6.28 -41.84
CA ARG A 189 42.58 6.08 -43.00
C ARG A 189 42.49 7.25 -43.99
N MET A 190 41.27 7.70 -44.31
CA MET A 190 41.04 8.83 -45.20
C MET A 190 41.55 10.15 -44.63
N LYS A 191 41.42 10.36 -43.31
CA LYS A 191 41.99 11.52 -42.62
C LYS A 191 43.51 11.52 -42.68
N THR A 192 44.16 10.40 -42.34
CA THR A 192 45.62 10.25 -42.43
C THR A 192 46.12 10.45 -43.87
N LEU A 193 45.42 9.88 -44.86
CA LEU A 193 45.76 10.08 -46.28
C LEU A 193 45.63 11.55 -46.69
N ARG A 194 44.59 12.26 -46.21
CA ARG A 194 44.39 13.68 -46.47
C ARG A 194 45.51 14.52 -45.84
N GLU A 195 45.88 14.24 -44.60
CA GLU A 195 46.99 14.90 -43.89
C GLU A 195 48.33 14.65 -44.60
N ALA A 196 48.60 13.41 -45.03
CA ALA A 196 49.83 13.07 -45.76
C ALA A 196 49.92 13.78 -47.13
N LYS A 197 48.77 14.03 -47.78
CA LYS A 197 48.70 14.77 -49.05
C LYS A 197 48.80 16.29 -48.87
N GLN A 198 48.64 16.81 -47.66
CA GLN A 198 48.82 18.25 -47.44
C GLN A 198 50.31 18.61 -47.57
N PRO A 199 50.63 19.75 -48.19
CA PRO A 199 52.01 20.20 -48.29
C PRO A 199 52.58 20.44 -46.89
N ILE A 200 53.74 19.85 -46.61
CA ILE A 200 54.45 20.00 -45.34
C ILE A 200 54.77 21.49 -45.17
N LYS A 201 54.23 22.10 -44.11
CA LYS A 201 54.56 23.47 -43.74
C LYS A 201 55.94 23.49 -43.09
N TYR A 202 56.95 23.89 -43.84
CA TYR A 202 58.27 24.14 -43.29
C TYR A 202 58.22 25.36 -42.37
N ARG A 203 58.61 25.19 -41.10
CA ARG A 203 58.81 26.32 -40.19
C ARG A 203 60.12 26.99 -40.58
N THR A 204 60.06 28.20 -41.10
CA THR A 204 61.25 29.00 -41.38
C THR A 204 61.79 29.54 -40.04
N GLY A 205 63.08 29.30 -39.75
CA GLY A 205 63.77 29.82 -38.55
C GLY A 205 64.17 28.77 -37.49
N ARG A 206 64.93 29.22 -36.48
CA ARG A 206 65.44 28.38 -35.38
C ARG A 206 64.28 27.98 -34.44
N PRO A 207 64.12 26.69 -34.05
CA PRO A 207 63.08 26.27 -33.12
C PRO A 207 63.20 27.00 -31.78
N LEU A 208 62.12 27.61 -31.32
CA LEU A 208 62.06 28.22 -30.00
C LEU A 208 61.95 27.10 -28.95
N VAL A 209 62.99 26.91 -28.14
CA VAL A 209 62.98 25.96 -27.02
C VAL A 209 62.46 26.69 -25.77
N PRO A 210 61.27 26.37 -25.25
CA PRO A 210 60.80 26.96 -24.00
C PRO A 210 61.70 26.48 -22.86
N ARG A 211 62.24 27.42 -22.08
CA ARG A 211 63.18 27.11 -20.99
C ARG A 211 62.50 26.65 -19.70
N HIS A 212 61.17 26.79 -19.61
CA HIS A 212 60.38 26.37 -18.46
C HIS A 212 58.94 26.07 -18.92
N ILE A 213 58.40 24.92 -18.51
CA ILE A 213 56.98 24.58 -18.69
C ILE A 213 56.33 24.72 -17.31
N PRO A 214 55.52 25.78 -17.08
CA PRO A 214 54.79 25.89 -15.82
C PRO A 214 53.86 24.69 -15.66
N LYS A 215 53.99 23.95 -14.55
CA LYS A 215 52.97 22.96 -14.19
C LYS A 215 51.68 23.73 -13.91
N ARG A 216 50.67 23.57 -14.77
CA ARG A 216 49.32 24.05 -14.45
C ARG A 216 48.84 23.22 -13.26
N GLY A 217 48.54 23.88 -12.15
CA GLY A 217 47.85 23.24 -11.03
C GLY A 217 46.49 22.75 -11.51
N ILE A 218 46.00 21.68 -10.89
CA ILE A 218 44.65 21.15 -11.11
C ILE A 218 43.67 22.29 -10.80
N SER A 219 42.73 22.57 -11.70
CA SER A 219 41.73 23.61 -11.47
C SER A 219 40.90 23.24 -10.23
N LYS A 220 40.41 24.23 -9.47
CA LYS A 220 39.49 23.97 -8.34
C LYS A 220 38.29 23.13 -8.79
N GLN A 221 37.83 23.33 -10.02
CA GLN A 221 36.75 22.54 -10.64
C GLN A 221 37.13 21.08 -10.87
N GLU A 222 38.34 20.81 -11.37
CA GLU A 222 38.82 19.45 -11.60
C GLU A 222 39.04 18.70 -10.27
N ALA A 223 39.50 19.40 -9.23
CA ALA A 223 39.66 18.81 -7.89
C ALA A 223 38.29 18.45 -7.26
N GLU A 224 37.28 19.30 -7.45
CA GLU A 224 35.92 19.06 -6.96
C GLU A 224 35.19 17.96 -7.75
N GLU A 225 35.47 17.83 -9.05
CA GLU A 225 34.99 16.73 -9.88
C GLU A 225 35.65 15.40 -9.51
N GLN A 226 36.95 15.40 -9.23
CA GLN A 226 37.66 14.23 -8.71
C GLN A 226 37.13 13.78 -7.33
N ALA A 227 36.85 14.73 -6.43
CA ALA A 227 36.25 14.41 -5.14
C ALA A 227 34.86 13.79 -5.29
N ARG A 228 34.00 14.34 -6.16
CA ARG A 228 32.68 13.77 -6.47
C ARG A 228 32.77 12.38 -7.08
N MET A 229 33.72 12.14 -7.98
CA MET A 229 33.92 10.82 -8.56
C MET A 229 34.37 9.79 -7.52
N MET A 230 35.24 10.20 -6.59
CA MET A 230 35.69 9.35 -5.49
C MET A 230 34.56 9.04 -4.50
N GLU A 231 33.72 10.01 -4.16
CA GLU A 231 32.52 9.80 -3.33
C GLU A 231 31.51 8.86 -4.00
N LEU A 232 31.33 8.98 -5.32
CA LEU A 232 30.45 8.10 -6.09
C LEU A 232 30.97 6.66 -6.11
N GLU A 233 32.28 6.47 -6.25
CA GLU A 233 32.92 5.14 -6.12
C GLU A 233 32.72 4.57 -4.72
N GLU A 234 32.93 5.37 -3.67
CA GLU A 234 32.73 4.90 -2.29
C GLU A 234 31.26 4.54 -2.01
N GLN A 235 30.30 5.28 -2.58
CA GLN A 235 28.88 4.93 -2.50
C GLN A 235 28.56 3.63 -3.23
N LYS A 236 29.10 3.42 -4.43
CA LYS A 236 28.94 2.16 -5.16
C LYS A 236 29.56 0.99 -4.41
N ASP A 237 30.71 1.19 -3.79
CA ASP A 237 31.36 0.16 -2.98
C ASP A 237 30.53 -0.17 -1.74
N LYS A 238 29.93 0.83 -1.09
CA LYS A 238 29.00 0.63 0.03
C LYS A 238 27.72 -0.09 -0.40
N GLU A 239 27.16 0.27 -1.54
CA GLU A 239 26.00 -0.41 -2.13
C GLU A 239 26.33 -1.86 -2.50
N LEU A 240 27.53 -2.13 -3.01
CA LEU A 240 27.98 -3.49 -3.31
C LEU A 240 28.21 -4.33 -2.04
N LEU A 241 28.72 -3.72 -0.96
CA LEU A 241 29.07 -4.41 0.29
C LEU A 241 27.88 -4.58 1.24
N PHE A 242 26.97 -3.61 1.28
CA PHE A 242 25.90 -3.50 2.28
C PHE A 242 24.53 -3.15 1.68
N GLY A 243 24.40 -3.08 0.36
CA GLY A 243 23.10 -2.93 -0.30
C GLY A 243 22.23 -4.16 -0.11
N GLU A 244 20.92 -3.98 -0.30
CA GLU A 244 19.94 -5.06 -0.18
C GLU A 244 20.32 -6.22 -1.10
N ILE A 245 20.72 -7.33 -0.48
CA ILE A 245 20.84 -8.61 -1.16
C ILE A 245 19.39 -9.07 -1.34
N TRP A 246 18.81 -8.72 -2.49
CA TRP A 246 17.46 -9.02 -3.00
C TRP A 246 16.62 -10.07 -2.24
N ASP A 247 15.33 -9.75 -2.02
CA ASP A 247 14.24 -10.74 -1.85
C ASP A 247 14.11 -11.66 -3.09
#